data_AF-A0A645HU58-F1
#
_entry.id   AF-A0A645HU58-F1
#
_cell.length_a   1.000
_cell.length_b   1.000
_cell.length_c   1.000
_cell.angle_alpha   90.00
_cell.angle_beta   90.00
_cell.angle_gamma   90.00
#
_symmetry.space_group_name_H-M   'P 1'
#
loop_
_entity.id
_entity.type
_entity.pdbx_description
1 polymer ?
#
loop_
_entity_poly.entity_id
_entity_poly.type
_entity_poly.pdbx_seq_one_letter_code
_entity_poly.pdbx_strand_id
1 'polypeptide(L)'
;MNVSVLRNGRQVYSREQAFGGYQLTQDIARQYGMSIDEAEAAKRSGDLPDDYARDLLRPFMDSVALEVSRALQFFFTSTQVNQVDHLVLAGGCATMPGLGDVVGGRTQVATLIANPFAGMGLSSKVRPKSLLADAPSLMVACGLALRRFDT
;
A
#
# COMPACT_ATOMS: atom_id res chain seq x y z
N MET A 1 3.62 2.98 -8.24
CA MET A 1 2.55 2.06 -7.83
C MET A 1 2.62 0.87 -8.73
N ASN A 2 2.79 -0.32 -8.16
CA ASN A 2 2.76 -1.58 -8.90
C ASN A 2 1.43 -2.28 -8.63
N VAL A 3 0.80 -2.81 -9.67
CA VAL A 3 -0.41 -3.61 -9.59
C VAL A 3 -0.13 -4.96 -10.22
N SER A 4 -0.34 -6.02 -9.45
CA SER A 4 -0.19 -7.41 -9.87
C SER A 4 -1.50 -8.14 -9.62
N VAL A 5 -1.99 -8.87 -10.62
CA VAL A 5 -3.16 -9.74 -10.46
C VAL A 5 -2.69 -11.18 -10.50
N LEU A 6 -3.08 -11.95 -9.49
CA LEU A 6 -2.76 -13.36 -9.37
C LEU A 6 -4.03 -14.19 -9.55
N ARG A 7 -3.90 -15.31 -10.26
CA ARG A 7 -4.93 -16.34 -10.38
C ARG A 7 -4.28 -17.69 -10.11
N ASN A 8 -4.82 -18.45 -9.15
CA ASN A 8 -4.28 -19.75 -8.74
C ASN A 8 -2.77 -19.69 -8.41
N GLY A 9 -2.34 -18.65 -7.69
CA GLY A 9 -0.94 -18.45 -7.31
C GLY A 9 -0.01 -17.96 -8.44
N ARG A 10 -0.52 -17.78 -9.67
CA ARG A 10 0.28 -17.33 -10.81
C ARG A 10 -0.08 -15.89 -11.19
N GLN A 11 0.93 -15.05 -11.43
CA GLN A 11 0.72 -13.71 -11.94
C GLN A 11 0.20 -13.77 -13.38
N VAL A 12 -0.96 -13.15 -13.63
CA VAL A 12 -1.60 -13.08 -14.95
C VAL A 12 -1.61 -11.67 -15.54
N TYR A 13 -1.36 -10.66 -14.70
CA TYR A 13 -1.27 -9.27 -15.12
C TYR A 13 -0.32 -8.52 -14.20
N SER A 14 0.45 -7.59 -14.76
CA SER A 14 1.34 -6.71 -14.03
C SER A 14 1.40 -5.36 -14.72
N ARG A 15 1.34 -4.28 -13.95
CA ARG A 15 1.52 -2.93 -14.45
C ARG A 15 2.16 -2.04 -13.41
N GLU A 16 3.02 -1.14 -13.87
CA GLU A 16 3.62 -0.10 -13.05
C GLU A 16 3.17 1.28 -13.52
N GLN A 17 2.98 2.18 -12.56
CA GLN A 17 2.60 3.58 -12.78
C GLN A 17 3.41 4.48 -11.86
N ALA A 18 3.78 5.66 -12.35
CA ALA A 18 4.48 6.69 -11.58
C ALA A 18 3.50 7.38 -10.60
N PHE A 19 3.21 6.71 -9.49
CA PHE A 19 2.33 7.19 -8.41
C PHE A 19 2.74 6.54 -7.09
N GLY A 20 2.68 7.26 -5.98
CA GLY A 20 2.97 6.67 -4.67
C GLY A 20 3.18 7.70 -3.57
N GLY A 21 3.56 7.22 -2.38
CA GLY A 21 3.67 8.04 -1.17
C GLY A 21 4.72 9.16 -1.22
N TYR A 22 5.61 9.17 -2.22
CA TYR A 22 6.51 10.30 -2.44
C TYR A 22 5.75 11.58 -2.81
N GLN A 23 4.64 11.46 -3.54
CA GLN A 23 3.80 12.61 -3.88
C GLN A 23 3.24 13.27 -2.62
N LEU A 24 2.73 12.49 -1.67
CA LEU A 24 2.29 13.01 -0.38
C LEU A 24 3.43 13.69 0.39
N THR A 25 4.64 13.12 0.36
CA THR A 25 5.83 13.75 0.98
C THR A 25 6.14 15.10 0.35
N GLN A 26 6.05 15.23 -0.98
CA GLN A 26 6.25 16.50 -1.68
C GLN A 26 5.17 17.52 -1.32
N ASP A 27 3.92 17.09 -1.20
CA ASP A 27 2.81 17.97 -0.83
C ASP A 27 2.96 18.50 0.61
N ILE A 28 3.37 17.64 1.56
CA ILE A 28 3.70 18.02 2.93
C ILE A 28 4.86 19.03 2.95
N ALA A 29 5.95 18.74 2.24
CA ALA A 29 7.12 19.61 2.17
C ALA A 29 6.76 21.00 1.66
N ARG A 30 5.94 21.06 0.59
CA ARG A 30 5.47 22.31 0.00
C ARG A 30 4.52 23.08 0.91
N GLN A 31 3.57 22.39 1.54
CA GLN A 31 2.53 23.03 2.36
C GLN A 31 3.11 23.63 3.65
N TYR A 32 4.04 22.92 4.29
CA TYR A 32 4.60 23.32 5.59
C TYR A 32 6.01 23.90 5.51
N GLY A 33 6.55 24.07 4.30
CA GLY A 33 7.89 24.65 4.09
C GLY A 33 9.03 23.79 4.65
N MET A 34 8.86 22.47 4.66
CA MET A 34 9.84 21.50 5.14
C MET A 34 10.75 21.02 3.99
N SER A 35 11.94 20.52 4.32
CA SER A 35 12.69 19.68 3.39
C SER A 35 11.97 18.34 3.13
N ILE A 36 12.34 17.64 2.06
CA ILE A 36 11.74 16.33 1.73
C ILE A 36 11.98 15.31 2.84
N ASP A 37 13.16 15.32 3.46
CA ASP A 37 13.52 14.37 4.51
C ASP A 37 12.74 14.65 5.82
N GLU A 38 12.58 15.93 6.17
CA GLU A 38 11.74 16.35 7.30
C GLU A 38 10.27 15.98 7.06
N ALA A 39 9.75 16.23 5.87
CA ALA A 39 8.39 15.88 5.50
C ALA A 39 8.14 14.35 5.56
N GLU A 40 9.10 13.54 5.11
CA GLU A 40 8.99 12.07 5.20
C GLU A 40 9.02 11.60 6.66
N ALA A 41 9.88 12.19 7.49
CA ALA A 41 9.95 11.89 8.91
C ALA A 41 8.64 12.26 9.63
N ALA A 42 8.14 13.47 9.40
CA ALA A 42 6.88 13.98 9.96
C ALA A 42 5.68 13.12 9.53
N LYS A 43 5.62 12.71 8.25
CA LYS A 43 4.60 11.78 7.74
C LYS A 43 4.59 10.45 8.48
N ARG A 44 5.78 9.91 8.84
CA ARG A 44 5.92 8.62 9.53
C ARG A 44 5.66 8.71 11.02
N SER A 45 6.07 9.80 11.66
CA SER A 45 5.84 10.03 13.09
C SER A 45 4.40 10.46 13.39
N GLY A 46 3.71 11.05 12.40
CA GLY A 46 2.42 11.70 12.58
C GLY A 46 2.52 13.10 13.21
N ASP A 47 3.73 13.66 13.26
CA ASP A 47 4.01 14.99 13.82
C ASP A 47 3.73 16.08 12.78
N LEU A 48 2.46 16.23 12.41
CA LEU A 48 1.98 17.17 11.41
C LEU A 48 0.81 17.99 11.96
N PRO A 49 0.59 19.22 11.47
CA PRO A 49 -0.51 20.06 11.95
C PRO A 49 -1.89 19.42 11.71
N ASP A 50 -2.90 19.83 12.49
CA ASP A 50 -4.25 19.23 12.46
C ASP A 50 -4.94 19.30 11.09
N ASP A 51 -4.55 20.25 10.24
CA ASP A 51 -5.08 20.40 8.89
C ASP A 51 -4.58 19.33 7.91
N TYR A 52 -3.45 18.66 8.20
CA TYR A 52 -2.83 17.63 7.36
C TYR A 52 -3.80 16.53 6.96
N ALA A 53 -4.55 16.00 7.93
CA ALA A 53 -5.45 14.87 7.72
C ALA A 53 -6.54 15.20 6.68
N ARG A 54 -7.06 16.43 6.74
CA ARG A 54 -8.15 16.91 5.88
C ARG A 54 -7.63 17.39 4.53
N ASP A 55 -6.56 18.18 4.53
CA ASP A 55 -6.15 18.95 3.36
C ASP A 55 -5.15 18.22 2.47
N LEU A 56 -4.39 17.25 3.02
CA LEU A 56 -3.38 16.50 2.28
C LEU A 56 -3.63 14.99 2.30
N LEU A 57 -3.78 14.38 3.48
CA LEU A 57 -3.90 12.92 3.60
C LEU A 57 -5.18 12.39 2.94
N ARG A 58 -6.34 13.00 3.22
CA ARG A 58 -7.61 12.55 2.64
C ARG A 58 -7.63 12.66 1.10
N PRO A 59 -7.27 13.80 0.48
CA PRO A 59 -7.15 13.89 -0.98
C PRO A 59 -6.15 12.89 -1.58
N PHE A 60 -5.04 12.62 -0.89
CA PHE A 60 -4.10 11.60 -1.32
C PHE A 60 -4.73 10.20 -1.30
N MET A 61 -5.42 9.81 -0.23
CA MET A 61 -6.13 8.52 -0.16
C MET A 61 -7.20 8.38 -1.24
N ASP A 62 -7.95 9.44 -1.52
CA ASP A 62 -8.96 9.44 -2.59
C ASP A 62 -8.30 9.28 -3.98
N SER A 63 -7.11 9.86 -4.17
CA SER A 63 -6.29 9.69 -5.37
C SER A 63 -5.76 8.27 -5.50
N VAL A 64 -5.27 7.65 -4.41
CA VAL A 64 -4.86 6.23 -4.39
C VAL A 64 -6.03 5.35 -4.83
N ALA A 65 -7.21 5.54 -4.24
CA ALA A 65 -8.38 4.74 -4.58
C ALA A 65 -8.80 4.92 -6.05
N LEU A 66 -8.67 6.14 -6.60
CA LEU A 66 -8.91 6.39 -8.01
C LEU A 66 -7.92 5.64 -8.90
N GLU A 67 -6.61 5.67 -8.58
CA GLU A 67 -5.60 4.94 -9.36
C GLU A 67 -5.81 3.42 -9.30
N VAL A 68 -6.17 2.88 -8.13
CA VAL A 68 -6.52 1.45 -7.99
C VAL A 68 -7.75 1.12 -8.86
N SER A 69 -8.80 1.95 -8.81
CA SER A 69 -9.99 1.76 -9.65
C SER A 69 -9.67 1.78 -11.14
N ARG A 70 -8.82 2.72 -11.60
CA ARG A 70 -8.38 2.76 -13.00
C ARG A 70 -7.56 1.52 -13.36
N ALA A 71 -6.66 1.07 -12.48
CA ALA A 71 -5.87 -0.12 -12.72
C ALA A 71 -6.75 -1.38 -12.88
N LEU A 72 -7.80 -1.52 -12.08
CA LEU A 72 -8.80 -2.58 -12.24
C LEU A 72 -9.52 -2.50 -13.58
N GLN A 73 -9.96 -1.29 -13.99
CA GLN A 73 -10.59 -1.09 -15.30
C GLN A 73 -9.65 -1.48 -16.45
N PHE A 74 -8.38 -1.11 -16.37
CA PHE A 74 -7.38 -1.52 -17.36
C PHE A 74 -7.20 -3.04 -17.39
N PHE A 75 -7.18 -3.71 -16.24
CA PHE A 75 -7.12 -5.16 -16.19
C PHE A 75 -8.35 -5.83 -16.83
N PHE A 76 -9.57 -5.37 -16.52
CA PHE A 76 -10.80 -5.93 -17.08
C PHE A 76 -10.95 -5.71 -18.58
N THR A 77 -10.52 -4.54 -19.09
CA THR A 77 -10.54 -4.25 -20.53
C THR A 77 -9.44 -4.98 -21.32
N SER A 78 -8.36 -5.39 -20.65
CA SER A 78 -7.21 -6.06 -21.26
C SER A 78 -7.26 -7.59 -21.16
N THR A 79 -8.25 -8.16 -20.47
CA THR A 79 -8.37 -9.61 -20.22
C THR A 79 -9.81 -10.07 -20.37
N GLN A 80 -10.06 -11.39 -20.29
CA GLN A 80 -11.42 -11.95 -20.25
C GLN A 80 -12.00 -12.02 -18.83
N VAL A 81 -11.28 -11.49 -17.84
CA VAL A 81 -11.69 -11.50 -16.44
C VAL A 81 -12.45 -10.22 -16.15
N ASN A 82 -13.63 -10.33 -15.55
CA ASN A 82 -14.50 -9.18 -15.27
C ASN A 82 -14.69 -8.91 -13.76
N GLN A 83 -14.05 -9.70 -12.90
CA GLN A 83 -14.15 -9.58 -11.44
C GLN A 83 -12.84 -9.99 -10.77
N VAL A 84 -12.55 -9.38 -9.62
CA VAL A 84 -11.53 -9.82 -8.67
C VAL A 84 -12.20 -10.06 -7.31
N ASP A 85 -11.74 -11.07 -6.57
CA ASP A 85 -12.33 -11.42 -5.27
C ASP A 85 -11.83 -10.52 -4.15
N HIS A 86 -10.53 -10.22 -4.16
CA HIS A 86 -9.85 -9.46 -3.11
C HIS A 86 -8.83 -8.48 -3.66
N LEU A 87 -8.72 -7.33 -3.00
CA LEU A 87 -7.61 -6.39 -3.14
C LEU A 87 -6.68 -6.51 -1.95
N VAL A 88 -5.40 -6.71 -2.22
CA VAL A 88 -4.36 -6.78 -1.17
C VAL A 88 -3.46 -5.56 -1.29
N LEU A 89 -3.50 -4.67 -0.30
CA LEU A 89 -2.68 -3.47 -0.26
C LEU A 89 -1.34 -3.77 0.42
N ALA A 90 -0.24 -3.49 -0.28
CA ALA A 90 1.11 -3.69 0.21
C ALA A 90 1.95 -2.41 0.04
N GLY A 91 3.12 -2.39 0.67
CA GLY A 91 4.03 -1.24 0.71
C GLY A 91 3.74 -0.28 1.86
N GLY A 92 4.64 0.68 2.07
CA GLY A 92 4.56 1.59 3.23
C GLY A 92 3.38 2.54 3.23
N CYS A 93 2.71 2.77 2.10
CA CYS A 93 1.46 3.55 2.09
C CYS A 93 0.26 2.74 2.59
N ALA A 94 0.32 1.40 2.54
CA ALA A 94 -0.78 0.55 3.00
C ALA A 94 -1.02 0.62 4.51
N THR A 95 -0.07 1.18 5.28
CA THR A 95 -0.19 1.39 6.72
C THR A 95 -0.96 2.67 7.07
N MET A 96 -1.30 3.51 6.09
CA MET A 96 -2.07 4.73 6.31
C MET A 96 -3.46 4.39 6.87
N PRO A 97 -3.85 4.96 8.02
CA PRO A 97 -5.15 4.70 8.63
C PRO A 97 -6.31 5.03 7.68
N GLY A 98 -7.25 4.10 7.54
CA GLY A 98 -8.45 4.27 6.70
C GLY A 98 -8.23 4.07 5.20
N LEU A 99 -6.99 3.87 4.71
CA LEU A 99 -6.75 3.68 3.28
C LEU A 99 -7.46 2.44 2.73
N GLY A 100 -7.46 1.33 3.48
CA GLY A 100 -8.19 0.11 3.10
C GLY A 100 -9.68 0.35 2.91
N ASP A 101 -10.29 1.14 3.80
CA ASP A 101 -11.72 1.47 3.74
C ASP A 101 -12.05 2.39 2.56
N VAL A 102 -11.20 3.39 2.30
CA VAL A 102 -11.36 4.32 1.16
C VAL A 102 -11.23 3.57 -0.17
N VAL A 103 -10.24 2.69 -0.29
CA VAL A 103 -10.05 1.86 -1.50
C VAL A 103 -11.20 0.87 -1.66
N GLY A 104 -11.57 0.16 -0.60
CA GLY A 104 -12.67 -0.81 -0.63
C GLY A 104 -14.01 -0.16 -0.95
N GLY A 105 -14.31 0.98 -0.33
CA GLY A 105 -15.53 1.75 -0.58
C GLY A 105 -15.62 2.28 -2.01
N ARG A 106 -14.50 2.68 -2.62
CA ARG A 106 -14.51 3.15 -4.02
C ARG A 106 -14.59 2.02 -5.03
N THR A 107 -13.86 0.94 -4.79
CA THR A 107 -13.74 -0.18 -5.74
C THR A 107 -14.86 -1.20 -5.61
N GLN A 108 -15.55 -1.21 -4.45
CA GLN A 108 -16.53 -2.24 -4.08
C GLN A 108 -15.94 -3.66 -4.08
N VAL A 109 -14.62 -3.77 -3.84
CA VAL A 109 -13.90 -5.04 -3.70
C VAL A 109 -13.40 -5.19 -2.27
N ALA A 110 -13.53 -6.39 -1.71
CA ALA A 110 -13.02 -6.72 -0.39
C ALA A 110 -11.52 -6.42 -0.31
N THR A 111 -11.15 -5.43 0.49
CA THR A 111 -9.78 -4.90 0.56
C THR A 111 -9.15 -5.25 1.90
N LEU A 112 -7.92 -5.75 1.85
CA LEU A 112 -7.15 -6.14 3.03
C LEU A 112 -5.71 -5.62 2.96
N ILE A 113 -5.15 -5.30 4.13
CA ILE A 113 -3.76 -4.89 4.26
C ILE A 113 -2.88 -6.13 4.34
N ALA A 114 -1.82 -6.16 3.53
CA ALA A 114 -0.91 -7.30 3.45
C ALA A 114 -0.16 -7.52 4.77
N ASN A 115 -0.18 -8.74 5.27
CA ASN A 115 0.70 -9.19 6.35
C ASN A 115 1.39 -10.50 5.95
N PRO A 116 2.63 -10.45 5.43
CA PRO A 116 3.34 -11.66 5.01
C PRO A 116 3.71 -12.58 6.18
N PHE A 117 3.67 -12.08 7.42
CA PHE A 117 4.07 -12.83 8.61
C PHE A 117 2.89 -13.53 9.30
N ALA A 118 1.68 -13.41 8.75
CA ALA A 118 0.51 -14.12 9.28
C ALA A 118 0.77 -15.65 9.26
N GLY A 119 0.63 -16.29 10.42
CA GLY A 119 0.90 -17.72 10.59
C GLY A 119 2.37 -18.10 10.78
N MET A 120 3.31 -17.15 10.78
CA MET A 120 4.72 -17.42 11.09
C MET A 120 5.01 -17.40 12.60
N GLY A 121 5.88 -18.30 13.05
CA GLY A 121 6.42 -18.24 14.42
C GLY A 121 7.40 -17.06 14.56
N LEU A 122 7.26 -16.29 15.64
CA LEU A 122 8.15 -15.15 15.93
C LEU A 122 9.23 -15.55 16.95
N SER A 123 10.49 -15.25 16.60
CA SER A 123 11.62 -15.39 17.53
C SER A 123 11.51 -14.36 18.67
N SER A 124 12.00 -14.71 19.86
CA SER A 124 12.05 -13.83 21.03
C SER A 124 12.87 -12.54 20.82
N LYS A 125 13.74 -12.51 19.79
CA LYS A 125 14.52 -11.33 19.41
C LYS A 125 13.75 -10.32 18.56
N VAL A 126 12.57 -10.70 18.06
CA VAL A 126 11.75 -9.87 17.17
C VAL A 126 10.67 -9.18 17.99
N ARG A 127 10.58 -7.85 17.87
CA ARG A 127 9.52 -7.06 18.52
C ARG A 127 8.24 -7.14 17.68
N PRO A 128 7.15 -7.79 18.15
CA PRO A 128 5.98 -8.03 17.31
C PRO A 128 5.29 -6.75 16.84
N LYS A 129 5.21 -5.73 17.70
CA LYS A 129 4.57 -4.44 17.37
C LYS A 129 5.27 -3.73 16.22
N SER A 130 6.61 -3.66 16.25
CA SER A 130 7.40 -3.04 15.17
C SER A 130 7.27 -3.84 13.87
N LEU A 131 7.31 -5.18 13.95
CA LEU A 131 7.15 -6.02 12.78
C LEU A 131 5.80 -5.82 12.08
N LEU A 132 4.71 -5.76 12.86
CA LEU A 132 3.37 -5.57 12.30
C LEU A 132 3.18 -4.18 11.69
N ALA A 133 3.81 -3.14 12.27
CA ALA A 133 3.78 -1.80 11.70
C ALA A 133 4.45 -1.73 10.33
N ASP A 134 5.54 -2.47 10.13
CA ASP A 134 6.29 -2.50 8.87
C ASP A 134 5.86 -3.64 7.92
N ALA A 135 4.96 -4.52 8.36
CA ALA A 135 4.63 -5.77 7.66
C ALA A 135 4.24 -5.59 6.19
N PRO A 136 3.38 -4.63 5.81
CA PRO A 136 3.01 -4.43 4.41
C PRO A 136 4.19 -4.02 3.53
N SER A 137 5.15 -3.28 4.08
CA SER A 137 6.38 -2.84 3.39
C SER A 137 7.36 -3.98 3.16
N LEU A 138 7.29 -5.04 3.96
CA LEU A 138 8.23 -6.15 3.95
C LEU A 138 7.81 -7.31 3.04
N MET A 139 6.72 -7.18 2.27
CA MET A 139 6.25 -8.21 1.33
C MET A 139 7.35 -8.70 0.37
N VAL A 140 8.11 -7.77 -0.24
CA VAL A 140 9.19 -8.13 -1.18
C VAL A 140 10.35 -8.81 -0.45
N ALA A 141 10.78 -8.26 0.68
CA ALA A 141 11.86 -8.84 1.48
C ALA A 141 11.52 -10.25 1.98
N CYS A 142 10.26 -10.46 2.40
CA CYS A 142 9.76 -11.77 2.79
C CYS A 142 9.80 -12.76 1.62
N GLY A 143 9.31 -12.38 0.44
CA GLY A 143 9.38 -13.23 -0.76
C GLY A 143 10.81 -13.60 -1.16
N LEU A 144 11.75 -12.67 -1.07
CA LEU A 144 13.17 -12.94 -1.33
C LEU A 144 13.75 -13.97 -0.34
N ALA A 145 13.37 -13.90 0.93
CA ALA A 145 13.80 -14.86 1.95
C ALA A 145 13.16 -16.25 1.76
N LEU A 146 11.89 -16.30 1.34
CA LEU A 146 11.15 -17.54 1.10
C LEU A 146 11.70 -18.35 -0.08
N ARG A 147 12.37 -17.71 -1.04
CA ARG A 147 12.97 -18.37 -2.21
C ARG A 147 13.92 -19.53 -1.85
N ARG A 148 14.46 -19.56 -0.64
CA ARG A 148 15.29 -20.67 -0.14
C ARG A 148 14.49 -21.99 0.04
N PHE A 149 13.18 -21.91 0.22
CA PHE A 149 12.29 -23.04 0.49
C PHE A 149 11.50 -23.50 -0.74
N ASP A 150 11.57 -22.76 -1.85
CA ASP A 150 11.06 -23.18 -3.17
C ASP A 150 12.03 -24.21 -3.78
N THR A 151 11.98 -25.44 -3.27
CA THR A 151 12.58 -26.64 -3.89
C THR A 151 11.52 -27.48 -4.57
#